data_AF-A0A8S3Y8P8-F1
#
_entry.id   AF-A0A8S3Y8P8-F1
#
_cell.length_a   1.000
_cell.length_b   1.000
_cell.length_c   1.000
_cell.angle_alpha   90.00
_cell.angle_beta   90.00
_cell.angle_gamma   90.00
#
_symmetry.space_group_name_H-M   'P 1'
#
loop_
_entity.id
_entity.type
_entity.pdbx_description
1 polymer ?
#
loop_
_entity_poly.entity_id
_entity_poly.type
_entity_poly.pdbx_seq_one_letter_code
_entity_poly.pdbx_strand_id
1 'polypeptide(L)'
;MLFQFNTACDEWRRSQSGSILTIGTLFVLPITGYISDRWGRRVALTYKTVTAFNTGWIGFVRSFVNSYEWFLALEFFESALGSGAYSCSFILVWWVTNNLVYYGMSINAVKLSGNQYLNYIVVTAIEIPGYWTVILLLDRVGRKPVLIFGYWLCAACQFVFTFIPEGA
;
A
#
# COMPACT_ATOMS: atom_id res chain seq x y z
N MET A 1 29.33 4.16 -4.79
CA MET A 1 29.56 4.75 -6.12
C MET A 1 29.94 6.24 -6.05
N LEU A 2 29.27 7.08 -5.24
CA LEU A 2 29.57 8.52 -5.16
C LEU A 2 31.05 8.87 -4.82
N PHE A 3 31.79 7.98 -4.15
CA PHE A 3 33.23 8.17 -3.89
C PHE A 3 34.13 8.00 -5.14
N GLN A 4 33.69 7.25 -6.17
CA GLN A 4 34.45 7.12 -7.42
C GLN A 4 34.42 8.40 -8.27
N PHE A 5 33.43 9.26 -8.07
CA PHE A 5 33.28 10.51 -8.83
C PHE A 5 34.05 11.69 -8.21
N ASN A 6 34.85 11.47 -7.16
CA ASN A 6 35.58 12.52 -6.42
C ASN A 6 34.71 13.69 -5.92
N THR A 7 33.39 13.52 -5.85
CA THR A 7 32.43 14.56 -5.39
C THR A 7 32.21 14.52 -3.88
N ALA A 8 33.14 13.92 -3.13
CA ALA A 8 32.99 13.77 -1.69
C ALA A 8 33.16 15.09 -0.93
N CYS A 9 33.86 16.06 -1.52
CA CYS A 9 34.10 17.40 -0.96
C CYS A 9 32.97 18.39 -1.32
N ASP A 10 32.17 18.10 -2.36
CA ASP A 10 31.11 18.97 -2.86
C ASP A 10 29.73 18.55 -2.32
N GLU A 11 29.27 19.20 -1.25
CA GLU A 11 27.98 18.90 -0.62
C GLU A 11 26.77 19.16 -1.52
N TRP A 12 26.84 20.19 -2.37
CA TRP A 12 25.76 20.55 -3.31
C TRP A 12 25.44 19.41 -4.30
N ARG A 13 26.46 18.65 -4.74
CA ARG A 13 26.32 17.53 -5.68
C ARG A 13 25.67 16.30 -5.05
N ARG A 14 25.84 16.10 -3.74
CA ARG A 14 25.12 15.07 -2.97
C ARG A 14 23.66 15.46 -2.72
N SER A 15 23.41 16.75 -2.46
CA SER A 15 22.03 17.25 -2.29
C SER A 15 21.21 17.09 -3.57
N GLN A 16 21.82 17.37 -4.73
CA GLN A 16 21.17 17.27 -6.03
C GLN A 16 20.62 15.87 -6.36
N SER A 17 21.37 14.80 -6.07
CA SER A 17 20.88 13.43 -6.30
C SER A 17 19.65 13.10 -5.44
N GLY A 18 19.62 13.57 -4.19
CA GLY A 18 18.46 13.41 -3.30
C GLY A 18 17.23 14.20 -3.76
N SER A 19 17.43 15.41 -4.27
CA SER A 19 16.34 16.23 -4.84
C SER A 19 15.76 15.59 -6.11
N ILE A 20 16.60 15.08 -7.00
CA ILE A 20 16.17 14.43 -8.25
C ILE A 20 15.38 13.16 -7.99
N LEU A 21 15.78 12.36 -7.00
CA LEU A 21 15.01 11.20 -6.51
C LEU A 21 13.60 11.63 -6.03
N THR A 22 13.53 12.72 -5.26
CA THR A 22 12.26 13.23 -4.73
C THR A 22 11.36 13.78 -5.84
N ILE A 23 11.93 14.45 -6.85
CA ILE A 23 11.19 14.95 -8.01
C ILE A 23 10.65 13.78 -8.86
N GLY A 24 11.48 12.76 -9.13
CA GLY A 24 11.09 11.59 -9.91
C GLY A 24 9.95 10.80 -9.25
N THR A 25 9.97 10.68 -7.92
CA THR A 25 8.88 10.02 -7.18
C THR A 25 7.58 10.83 -7.20
N LEU A 26 7.64 12.17 -7.16
CA LEU A 26 6.46 13.04 -7.16
C LEU A 26 5.62 12.91 -8.44
N PHE A 27 6.25 12.78 -9.60
CA PHE A 27 5.54 12.56 -10.87
C PHE A 27 4.97 11.15 -11.02
N VAL A 28 5.57 10.15 -10.38
CA VAL A 28 5.13 8.75 -10.43
C VAL A 28 3.85 8.49 -9.67
N LEU A 29 3.70 9.10 -8.49
CA LEU A 29 2.57 8.82 -7.59
C LEU A 29 1.19 8.95 -8.25
N PRO A 30 0.87 10.03 -9.00
CA PRO A 30 -0.42 10.12 -9.69
C PRO A 30 -0.58 9.09 -10.80
N ILE A 31 0.51 8.76 -11.52
CA ILE A 31 0.50 7.79 -12.62
C ILE A 31 0.26 6.37 -12.09
N THR A 32 1.02 5.94 -11.09
CA THR A 32 0.84 4.64 -10.44
C THR A 32 -0.53 4.56 -9.75
N GLY A 33 -0.97 5.63 -9.10
CA GLY A 33 -2.29 5.70 -8.48
C GLY A 33 -3.42 5.49 -9.49
N TYR A 34 -3.34 6.15 -10.64
CA TYR A 34 -4.31 6.01 -11.72
C TYR A 34 -4.34 4.59 -12.30
N ILE A 35 -3.17 4.02 -12.57
CA ILE A 35 -3.04 2.65 -13.11
C ILE A 35 -3.54 1.61 -12.10
N SER A 36 -3.22 1.77 -10.82
CA SER A 36 -3.64 0.89 -9.74
C SER A 36 -5.17 0.89 -9.57
N ASP A 37 -5.80 2.07 -9.67
CA ASP A 37 -7.25 2.20 -9.51
C ASP A 37 -8.03 1.51 -10.64
N ARG A 38 -7.47 1.44 -11.86
CA ARG A 38 -8.13 0.84 -13.02
C ARG A 38 -8.01 -0.67 -13.13
N TRP A 39 -6.89 -1.27 -12.69
CA TRP A 39 -6.56 -2.68 -12.98
C TRP A 39 -6.27 -3.54 -11.73
N GLY A 40 -6.76 -3.10 -10.57
CA GLY A 40 -6.36 -3.40 -9.20
C GLY A 40 -6.26 -4.84 -8.63
N ARG A 41 -6.15 -5.93 -9.42
CA ARG A 41 -5.78 -7.24 -8.84
C ARG A 41 -4.67 -7.98 -9.59
N ARG A 42 -4.72 -7.99 -10.92
CA ARG A 42 -3.66 -8.60 -11.75
C ARG A 42 -2.48 -7.65 -11.95
N VAL A 43 -2.77 -6.35 -11.99
CA VAL A 43 -1.74 -5.33 -12.23
C VAL A 43 -0.88 -5.08 -11.01
N ALA A 44 -1.32 -5.33 -9.78
CA ALA A 44 -0.41 -5.28 -8.62
C ALA A 44 0.77 -6.28 -8.74
N LEU A 45 0.53 -7.46 -9.34
CA LEU A 45 1.56 -8.47 -9.57
C LEU A 45 2.34 -8.21 -10.86
N THR A 46 1.66 -7.92 -11.98
CA THR A 46 2.30 -7.65 -13.28
C THR A 46 3.08 -6.33 -13.28
N TYR A 47 2.58 -5.30 -12.63
CA TYR A 47 3.27 -4.02 -12.52
C TYR A 47 4.55 -4.16 -11.68
N LYS A 48 4.51 -4.93 -10.58
CA LYS A 48 5.73 -5.21 -9.78
C LYS A 48 6.82 -5.91 -10.59
N THR A 49 6.47 -6.90 -11.41
CA THR A 49 7.47 -7.59 -12.23
C THR A 49 8.00 -6.70 -13.35
N VAL A 50 7.13 -5.90 -13.98
CA VAL A 50 7.52 -4.95 -15.02
C VAL A 50 8.40 -3.82 -14.47
N THR A 51 8.06 -3.25 -13.31
CA THR A 51 8.89 -2.21 -12.67
C THR A 51 10.19 -2.79 -12.15
N ALA A 52 10.19 -3.98 -11.52
CA ALA A 52 11.41 -4.60 -11.01
C ALA A 52 12.41 -4.96 -12.13
N PHE A 53 11.91 -5.41 -13.29
CA PHE A 53 12.75 -5.64 -14.46
C PHE A 53 13.33 -4.33 -15.01
N ASN A 54 12.53 -3.27 -15.06
CA ASN A 54 12.95 -1.94 -15.51
C ASN A 54 14.01 -1.32 -14.57
N THR A 55 13.77 -1.35 -13.25
CA THR A 55 14.73 -0.90 -12.22
C THR A 55 16.00 -1.75 -12.23
N GLY A 56 15.88 -3.07 -12.42
CA GLY A 56 17.03 -3.97 -12.53
C GLY A 56 17.92 -3.67 -13.74
N TRP A 57 17.31 -3.44 -14.91
CA TRP A 57 18.04 -3.06 -16.12
C TRP A 57 18.68 -1.67 -16.01
N ILE A 58 17.94 -0.66 -15.51
CA ILE A 58 18.47 0.69 -15.33
C ILE A 58 19.60 0.72 -14.28
N GLY A 59 19.45 0.00 -13.17
CA GLY A 59 20.48 -0.15 -12.14
C GLY A 59 21.74 -0.86 -12.66
N PHE A 60 21.57 -1.84 -13.54
CA PHE A 60 22.69 -2.48 -14.23
C PHE A 60 23.42 -1.50 -15.15
N VAL A 61 22.70 -0.73 -15.99
CA VAL A 61 23.30 0.29 -16.86
C VAL A 61 24.01 1.37 -16.04
N ARG A 62 23.40 1.82 -14.93
CA ARG A 62 23.98 2.79 -14.01
C ARG A 62 25.34 2.35 -13.45
N SER A 63 25.57 1.04 -13.32
CA SER A 63 26.85 0.51 -12.82
C SER A 63 28.05 0.76 -13.74
N PHE A 64 27.82 0.97 -15.04
CA PHE A 64 28.88 1.22 -16.03
C PHE A 64 29.10 2.71 -16.32
N VAL A 65 28.29 3.59 -15.75
CA VAL A 65 28.35 5.03 -16.03
C VAL A 65 29.43 5.70 -15.20
N ASN A 66 30.46 6.21 -15.89
CA ASN A 66 31.57 6.98 -15.28
C ASN A 66 31.37 8.50 -15.36
N SER A 67 30.20 8.97 -15.80
CA SER A 67 29.89 10.40 -15.94
C SER A 67 28.75 10.83 -15.01
N TYR A 68 28.93 11.96 -14.32
CA TYR A 68 27.99 12.46 -13.31
C TYR A 68 26.62 12.84 -13.90
N GLU A 69 26.58 13.47 -15.08
CA GLU A 69 25.32 13.87 -15.73
C GLU A 69 24.45 12.67 -16.13
N TRP A 70 25.11 11.64 -16.69
CA TRP A 70 24.44 10.39 -17.07
C TRP A 70 23.96 9.61 -15.85
N PHE A 71 24.69 9.69 -14.74
CA PHE A 71 24.27 9.10 -13.48
C PHE A 71 22.99 9.77 -12.95
N LEU A 72 22.91 11.11 -12.98
CA LEU A 72 21.71 11.85 -12.56
C LEU A 72 20.49 11.57 -13.46
N ALA A 73 20.70 11.46 -14.77
CA ALA A 73 19.63 11.13 -15.71
C ALA A 73 19.04 9.74 -15.43
N LEU A 74 19.89 8.73 -15.24
CA LEU A 74 19.44 7.36 -14.94
C LEU A 74 18.75 7.27 -13.58
N GLU A 75 19.21 8.03 -12.59
CA GLU A 75 18.58 8.11 -11.26
C GLU A 75 17.17 8.71 -11.33
N PHE A 76 16.95 9.72 -12.19
CA PHE A 76 15.62 10.24 -12.47
C PHE A 76 14.72 9.17 -13.10
N PHE A 77 15.19 8.46 -14.13
CA PHE A 77 14.41 7.41 -14.79
C PHE A 77 14.12 6.21 -13.88
N GLU A 78 15.08 5.80 -13.06
CA GLU A 78 14.92 4.76 -12.05
C GLU A 78 13.82 5.14 -11.06
N SER A 79 13.82 6.39 -10.60
CA SER A 79 12.80 6.91 -9.68
C SER A 79 11.41 7.03 -10.34
N ALA A 80 11.39 7.45 -11.61
CA ALA A 80 10.18 7.64 -12.41
C ALA A 80 9.54 6.34 -12.92
N LEU A 81 10.24 5.21 -12.89
CA LEU A 81 9.70 3.92 -13.32
C LEU A 81 9.70 2.86 -12.20
N GLY A 82 10.55 3.03 -11.18
CA GLY A 82 10.71 2.09 -10.07
C GLY A 82 9.83 2.38 -8.84
N SER A 83 9.48 3.64 -8.58
CA SER A 83 8.75 4.03 -7.35
C SER A 83 7.33 3.44 -7.25
N GLY A 84 6.78 2.99 -8.37
CA GLY A 84 5.52 2.26 -8.39
C GLY A 84 5.51 0.97 -7.56
N ALA A 85 6.68 0.37 -7.31
CA ALA A 85 6.82 -0.83 -6.49
C ALA A 85 6.44 -0.60 -5.01
N TYR A 86 6.69 0.60 -4.47
CA TYR A 86 6.38 0.94 -3.07
C TYR A 86 4.86 1.04 -2.84
N SER A 87 4.16 1.73 -3.74
CA SER A 87 2.70 1.90 -3.67
C SER A 87 1.96 0.57 -3.71
N CYS A 88 2.38 -0.34 -4.60
CA CYS A 88 1.78 -1.68 -4.68
C CYS A 88 2.07 -2.54 -3.44
N SER A 89 3.25 -2.38 -2.82
CA SER A 89 3.59 -3.10 -1.59
C SER A 89 2.69 -2.66 -0.43
N PHE A 90 2.43 -1.36 -0.31
CA PHE A 90 1.51 -0.81 0.68
C PHE A 90 0.09 -1.38 0.54
N ILE A 91 -0.44 -1.46 -0.68
CA ILE A 91 -1.78 -2.01 -0.94
C ILE A 91 -1.87 -3.49 -0.53
N LEU A 92 -0.84 -4.29 -0.84
CA LEU A 92 -0.80 -5.70 -0.46
C LEU A 92 -0.73 -5.89 1.05
N VAL A 93 0.15 -5.14 1.72
CA VAL A 93 0.26 -5.17 3.18
C VAL A 93 -1.06 -4.79 3.82
N TRP A 94 -1.69 -3.70 3.35
CA TRP A 94 -3.00 -3.26 3.82
C TRP A 94 -4.07 -4.36 3.72
N TRP A 95 -4.12 -5.05 2.58
CA TRP A 95 -5.07 -6.14 2.37
C TRP A 95 -4.83 -7.32 3.31
N VAL A 96 -3.56 -7.71 3.48
CA VAL A 96 -3.17 -8.79 4.41
C VAL A 96 -3.50 -8.40 5.85
N THR A 97 -3.17 -7.18 6.27
CA THR A 97 -3.50 -6.66 7.61
C THR A 97 -5.00 -6.69 7.86
N ASN A 98 -5.82 -6.24 6.90
CA ASN A 98 -7.27 -6.25 7.04
C ASN A 98 -7.82 -7.68 7.21
N ASN A 99 -7.33 -8.65 6.43
CA ASN A 99 -7.73 -10.06 6.58
C ASN A 99 -7.32 -10.61 7.95
N LEU A 100 -6.09 -10.32 8.39
CA LEU A 100 -5.60 -10.80 9.68
C LEU A 100 -6.44 -10.25 10.85
N VAL A 101 -6.74 -8.94 10.83
CA VAL A 101 -7.58 -8.30 11.85
C VAL A 101 -9.00 -8.89 11.82
N TYR A 102 -9.57 -9.10 10.64
CA TYR A 102 -10.88 -9.73 10.48
C TYR A 102 -10.94 -11.13 11.11
N TYR A 103 -9.99 -12.00 10.76
CA TYR A 103 -9.94 -13.35 11.32
C TYR A 103 -9.65 -13.33 12.83
N GLY A 104 -8.80 -12.41 13.30
CA GLY A 104 -8.52 -12.23 14.72
C GLY A 104 -9.78 -11.86 15.52
N MET A 105 -10.57 -10.90 15.02
CA MET A 105 -11.85 -10.52 15.63
C MET A 105 -12.88 -11.64 15.59
N SER A 106 -12.99 -12.35 14.46
CA SER A 106 -13.93 -13.45 14.30
C SER A 106 -13.65 -14.59 15.30
N ILE A 107 -12.38 -14.95 15.50
CA ILE A 107 -11.99 -15.97 16.49
C ILE A 107 -12.28 -15.50 17.92
N ASN A 108 -12.04 -14.22 18.23
CA ASN A 108 -12.34 -13.66 19.53
C ASN A 108 -13.86 -13.67 19.81
N ALA A 109 -14.67 -13.29 18.81
CA ALA A 109 -16.13 -13.26 18.91
C ALA A 109 -16.73 -14.65 19.20
N VAL A 110 -16.16 -15.73 18.67
CA VAL A 110 -16.61 -17.10 18.97
C VAL A 110 -16.25 -17.52 20.40
N LYS A 111 -15.16 -16.99 20.95
CA LYS A 111 -14.66 -17.27 22.30
C LYS A 111 -15.31 -16.43 23.40
N LEU A 112 -16.22 -15.52 23.06
CA LEU A 112 -16.97 -14.76 24.06
C LEU A 112 -17.73 -15.72 25.01
N SER A 113 -17.91 -15.26 26.25
CA SER A 113 -18.72 -15.94 27.29
C SER A 113 -20.07 -16.41 26.72
N GLY A 114 -20.44 -17.67 26.99
CA GLY A 114 -21.68 -18.29 26.51
C GLY A 114 -21.46 -19.52 25.63
N ASN A 115 -22.43 -19.80 24.76
CA ASN A 115 -22.40 -20.98 23.88
C ASN A 115 -21.69 -20.67 22.55
N GLN A 116 -20.53 -21.30 22.34
CA GLN A 116 -19.71 -21.13 21.13
C GLN A 116 -20.47 -21.35 19.81
N TYR A 117 -21.44 -22.27 19.78
CA TYR A 117 -22.22 -22.57 18.57
C TYR A 117 -23.16 -21.41 18.24
N LEU A 118 -23.79 -20.80 19.25
CA LEU A 118 -24.64 -19.62 19.05
C LEU A 118 -23.81 -18.40 18.63
N ASN A 119 -22.65 -18.18 19.26
CA ASN A 119 -21.75 -17.08 18.89
C ASN A 119 -21.29 -17.20 17.43
N TYR A 120 -20.94 -18.41 16.98
CA TYR A 120 -20.57 -18.64 15.58
C TYR A 120 -21.72 -18.38 14.60
N ILE A 121 -22.95 -18.80 14.94
CA ILE A 121 -24.14 -18.54 14.11
C ILE A 121 -24.40 -17.03 14.00
N VAL A 122 -24.28 -16.28 15.10
CA VAL A 122 -24.50 -14.82 15.10
C VAL A 122 -23.43 -14.11 14.28
N VAL A 123 -22.16 -14.48 14.42
CA VAL A 123 -21.06 -13.89 13.63
C VAL A 123 -21.28 -14.12 12.14
N THR A 124 -21.58 -15.35 11.74
CA THR A 124 -21.83 -15.68 10.32
C THR A 124 -23.11 -15.04 9.78
N ALA A 125 -24.16 -14.94 10.61
CA ALA A 125 -25.40 -14.27 10.23
C ALA A 125 -25.20 -12.76 10.00
N ILE A 126 -24.27 -12.10 10.70
CA ILE A 126 -23.98 -10.66 10.54
C ILE A 126 -23.20 -10.35 9.26
N GLU A 127 -22.49 -11.33 8.69
CA GLU A 127 -21.76 -11.15 7.43
C GLU A 127 -22.72 -10.93 6.25
N ILE A 128 -23.84 -11.66 6.21
CA ILE A 128 -24.85 -11.60 5.14
C ILE A 128 -25.39 -10.17 4.92
N PRO A 129 -25.93 -9.47 5.94
CA PRO A 129 -26.35 -8.09 5.78
C PRO A 129 -25.16 -7.14 5.55
N GLY A 130 -23.97 -7.46 6.06
CA GLY A 130 -22.74 -6.73 5.76
C GLY A 130 -22.43 -6.68 4.26
N TYR A 131 -22.48 -7.81 3.56
CA TYR A 131 -22.27 -7.84 2.11
C TYR A 131 -23.35 -7.09 1.34
N TRP A 132 -24.61 -7.23 1.72
CA TRP A 132 -25.72 -6.51 1.09
C TRP A 132 -25.60 -5.00 1.25
N THR A 133 -25.27 -4.52 2.45
CA THR A 133 -25.08 -3.09 2.69
C THR A 133 -23.94 -2.53 1.86
N VAL A 134 -22.80 -3.22 1.78
CA VAL A 134 -21.67 -2.79 0.94
C VAL A 134 -22.05 -2.70 -0.53
N ILE A 135 -22.78 -3.67 -1.08
CA ILE A 135 -23.23 -3.63 -2.49
C ILE A 135 -24.15 -2.43 -2.73
N LEU A 136 -25.16 -2.23 -1.88
CA LEU A 136 -26.10 -1.12 -2.01
C LEU A 136 -25.44 0.26 -1.82
N LEU A 137 -24.50 0.38 -0.89
CA LEU A 137 -23.74 1.61 -0.64
C LEU A 137 -22.81 1.92 -1.82
N LEU A 138 -22.17 0.91 -2.39
CA LEU A 138 -21.31 1.07 -3.57
C LEU A 138 -22.11 1.56 -4.79
N ASP A 139 -23.32 1.04 -5.01
CA ASP A 139 -24.17 1.44 -6.13
C ASP A 139 -24.72 2.87 -6.00
N ARG A 140 -24.96 3.36 -4.76
CA ARG A 140 -25.47 4.73 -4.55
C ARG A 140 -24.40 5.81 -4.43
N VAL A 141 -23.34 5.56 -3.67
CA VAL A 141 -22.40 6.59 -3.20
C VAL A 141 -21.03 6.51 -3.90
N GLY A 142 -20.73 5.36 -4.51
CA GLY A 142 -19.47 5.11 -5.21
C GLY A 142 -18.34 4.60 -4.30
N ARG A 143 -17.32 3.98 -4.92
CA ARG A 143 -16.28 3.18 -4.24
C ARG A 143 -15.46 3.95 -3.19
N LYS A 144 -14.95 5.13 -3.54
CA LYS A 144 -14.00 5.89 -2.69
C LYS A 144 -14.58 6.34 -1.35
N PRO A 145 -15.73 7.05 -1.29
CA PRO A 145 -16.31 7.48 -0.01
C PRO A 145 -16.77 6.31 0.87
N VAL A 146 -17.32 5.25 0.27
CA VAL A 146 -17.78 4.05 1.03
C VAL A 146 -16.61 3.36 1.73
N LEU A 147 -15.46 3.21 1.06
CA LEU A 147 -14.26 2.64 1.67
C LEU A 147 -13.71 3.53 2.79
N ILE A 148 -13.61 4.85 2.57
CA ILE A 148 -13.10 5.78 3.60
C ILE A 148 -14.00 5.72 4.84
N PHE A 149 -15.32 5.86 4.67
CA PHE A 149 -16.27 5.83 5.78
C PHE A 149 -16.26 4.47 6.50
N GLY A 150 -16.22 3.36 5.76
CA GLY A 150 -16.17 2.02 6.34
C GLY A 150 -14.93 1.79 7.21
N TYR A 151 -13.77 2.27 6.79
CA TYR A 151 -12.54 2.17 7.59
C TYR A 151 -12.59 3.04 8.85
N TRP A 152 -13.10 4.27 8.76
CA TRP A 152 -13.27 5.14 9.93
C TRP A 152 -14.25 4.54 10.95
N LEU A 153 -15.37 3.99 10.48
CA LEU A 153 -16.34 3.33 11.33
C LEU A 153 -15.74 2.09 12.01
N CYS A 154 -15.02 1.25 11.26
CA CYS A 154 -14.33 0.08 11.82
C CYS A 154 -13.32 0.50 12.90
N ALA A 155 -12.50 1.53 12.64
CA ALA A 155 -11.55 2.05 13.61
C ALA A 155 -12.23 2.57 14.88
N ALA A 156 -13.34 3.29 14.75
CA ALA A 156 -14.13 3.76 15.89
C ALA A 156 -14.69 2.58 16.72
N CYS A 157 -15.23 1.54 16.08
CA CYS A 157 -15.73 0.36 16.78
C CYS A 157 -14.63 -0.39 17.54
N GLN A 158 -13.44 -0.52 16.95
CA GLN A 158 -12.29 -1.14 17.62
C GLN A 158 -11.80 -0.32 18.81
N PHE A 159 -11.78 1.01 18.66
CA PHE A 159 -11.41 1.90 19.76
C PHE A 159 -12.39 1.78 20.93
N VAL A 160 -13.70 1.69 20.65
CA VAL A 160 -14.73 1.46 21.68
C VAL A 160 -14.56 0.10 22.36
N PHE A 161 -14.20 -0.95 21.62
CA PHE A 161 -13.99 -2.30 22.18
C PHE A 161 -12.93 -2.31 23.28
N THR A 162 -11.91 -1.45 23.20
CA THR A 162 -10.89 -1.30 24.26
C THR A 162 -11.44 -0.82 25.60
N PHE A 163 -12.57 -0.10 25.61
CA PHE A 163 -13.18 0.43 26.84
C PHE A 163 -14.23 -0.50 27.45
N ILE A 164 -14.53 -1.63 26.82
CA ILE A 164 -15.49 -2.60 27.36
C ILE A 164 -14.78 -3.39 28.48
N PRO A 165 -15.25 -3.30 29.74
CA PRO A 165 -14.66 -4.06 30.83
C PRO A 165 -14.93 -5.57 30.66
N GLU A 166 -13.94 -6.40 30.96
CA GLU A 166 -13.96 -7.87 30.82
C GLU A 166 -14.91 -8.59 31.81
N GLY A 167 -15.85 -7.87 32.42
CA GLY A 167 -16.56 -8.28 33.64
C GLY A 167 -18.09 -8.34 33.56
N ALA A 168 -18.65 -8.86 32.45
CA ALA A 168 -20.07 -9.26 32.38
C ALA A 168 -20.24 -10.56 31.58
#